data_AF-A0A146M166-F1
#
_entry.id   AF-A0A146M166-F1
#
_cell.length_a   1.000
_cell.length_b   1.000
_cell.length_c   1.000
_cell.angle_alpha   90.00
_cell.angle_beta   90.00
_cell.angle_gamma   90.00
#
_symmetry.space_group_name_H-M   'P 1'
#
loop_
_entity.id
_entity.type
_entity.pdbx_description
1 polymer ?
#
loop_
_entity_poly.entity_id
_entity_poly.type
_entity_poly.pdbx_seq_one_letter_code
_entity_poly.pdbx_strand_id
1 'polypeptide(L)'
;MNGSGPLLPGMNQHDKNLPALRQKSGESEHMFLERIETATSDLINEIKMEAHHNVIVNRNKSGVVMGVQKGNKKNIDAATRRKIRKSVQDFHLGKKPDAEKMAKKEKMLMKKLNMTQQTSEGGSQKKRLGKKQRQKLKMAPKKLEKELDGMGRRFDEVKFGERVDEPPHLKKRPRGVDPNSKPSVKGLLLTQMLSPKNQNVSATAKIIQEQRRMDVVQAYRDLKASRRNDKPS
;
A
#
# COMPACT_ATOMS: atom_id res chain seq x y z
N MET A 1 12.09 -34.27 -7.14
CA MET A 1 13.41 -33.87 -7.67
C MET A 1 13.19 -32.69 -8.61
N ASN A 2 13.29 -31.47 -8.08
CA ASN A 2 12.96 -30.21 -8.76
C ASN A 2 14.27 -29.40 -8.88
N GLY A 3 14.60 -28.90 -10.08
CA GLY A 3 15.84 -28.14 -10.35
C GLY A 3 17.01 -29.02 -10.78
N SER A 4 17.10 -29.31 -12.08
CA SER A 4 17.97 -30.34 -12.68
C SER A 4 19.44 -29.93 -12.91
N GLY A 5 19.94 -28.90 -12.22
CA GLY A 5 21.33 -28.43 -12.34
C GLY A 5 22.16 -28.72 -11.08
N PRO A 6 23.45 -29.08 -11.21
CA PRO A 6 24.35 -29.18 -10.06
C PRO A 6 24.54 -27.80 -9.41
N LEU A 7 24.55 -27.76 -8.07
CA LEU A 7 24.85 -26.53 -7.34
C LEU A 7 26.32 -26.16 -7.55
N LEU A 8 26.58 -24.95 -8.03
CA LEU A 8 27.93 -24.42 -8.04
C LEU A 8 28.40 -24.11 -6.61
N PRO A 9 29.71 -24.21 -6.32
CA PRO A 9 30.25 -23.83 -5.01
C PRO A 9 29.82 -22.42 -4.61
N GLY A 10 29.21 -22.29 -3.42
CA GLY A 10 28.67 -21.03 -2.91
C GLY A 10 27.23 -20.70 -3.31
N MET A 11 26.58 -21.52 -4.15
CA MET A 11 25.14 -21.44 -4.40
C MET A 11 24.39 -22.31 -3.39
N ASN A 12 23.37 -21.74 -2.73
CA ASN A 12 22.54 -22.44 -1.74
C ASN A 12 21.16 -22.85 -2.31
N GLN A 13 20.91 -22.59 -3.59
CA GLN A 13 19.62 -22.82 -4.24
C GLN A 13 19.84 -23.55 -5.57
N HIS A 14 18.94 -24.49 -5.88
CA HIS A 14 18.87 -25.15 -7.18
C HIS A 14 18.30 -24.21 -8.24
N ASP A 15 18.67 -24.47 -9.49
CA ASP A 15 18.09 -23.76 -10.63
C ASP A 15 16.57 -23.94 -10.68
N LYS A 16 15.88 -22.85 -11.02
CA LYS A 16 14.44 -22.88 -11.21
C LYS A 16 14.09 -23.59 -12.52
N ASN A 17 12.99 -24.33 -12.51
CA ASN A 17 12.43 -24.88 -13.73
C ASN A 17 11.93 -23.73 -14.60
N LEU A 18 12.56 -23.51 -15.75
CA LEU A 18 12.17 -22.49 -16.71
C LEU A 18 11.09 -23.02 -17.65
N PRO A 19 10.15 -22.16 -18.10
CA PRO A 19 9.22 -22.54 -19.15
C PRO A 19 9.99 -22.84 -20.43
N ALA A 20 9.63 -23.94 -21.10
CA ALA A 20 10.18 -24.27 -22.41
C ALA A 20 9.64 -23.28 -23.45
N LEU A 21 10.44 -22.27 -23.79
CA LEU A 21 10.07 -21.27 -24.78
C LEU A 21 10.47 -21.77 -26.17
N ARG A 22 9.47 -22.16 -26.96
CA ARG A 22 9.60 -22.44 -28.39
C ARG A 22 8.68 -21.51 -29.17
N GLN A 23 9.11 -21.13 -30.37
CA GLN A 23 8.29 -20.38 -31.31
C GLN A 23 7.11 -21.26 -31.75
N LYS A 24 5.90 -20.71 -31.70
CA LYS A 24 4.69 -21.43 -32.10
C LYS A 24 4.54 -21.41 -33.62
N SER A 25 3.85 -22.41 -34.18
CA SER A 25 3.45 -22.38 -35.60
C SER A 25 2.58 -21.15 -35.87
N GLY A 26 2.97 -20.32 -36.85
CA GLY A 26 2.25 -19.09 -37.20
C GLY A 26 2.60 -17.86 -36.34
N GLU A 27 3.52 -17.97 -35.38
CA GLU A 27 4.01 -16.84 -34.59
C GLU A 27 5.15 -16.12 -35.30
N SER A 28 5.08 -14.80 -35.40
CA SER A 28 6.20 -14.01 -35.93
C SER A 28 7.37 -14.01 -34.94
N GLU A 29 8.59 -13.91 -35.47
CA GLU A 29 9.81 -13.90 -34.66
C GLU A 29 9.79 -12.80 -33.58
N HIS A 30 9.28 -11.63 -33.93
CA HIS A 30 9.13 -10.52 -32.98
C HIS A 30 8.25 -10.90 -31.78
N MET A 31 7.09 -11.51 -32.03
CA MET A 31 6.18 -11.95 -30.96
C MET A 31 6.82 -13.04 -30.09
N PHE A 32 7.63 -13.91 -30.69
CA PHE A 32 8.40 -14.89 -29.93
C PHE A 32 9.48 -14.26 -29.04
N LEU A 33 10.21 -13.27 -29.55
CA LEU A 33 11.21 -12.52 -28.76
C LEU A 33 10.57 -11.74 -27.61
N GLU A 34 9.44 -11.08 -27.86
CA GLU A 34 8.68 -10.37 -26.83
C GLU A 34 8.21 -11.31 -25.70
N ARG A 35 7.80 -12.54 -26.04
CA ARG A 35 7.51 -13.58 -25.03
C ARG A 35 8.74 -13.99 -24.23
N ILE A 36 9.91 -14.07 -24.87
CA ILE A 36 11.18 -14.35 -24.17
C ILE A 36 11.50 -13.22 -23.19
N GLU A 37 11.40 -11.97 -23.63
CA GLU A 37 11.64 -10.81 -22.78
C GLU A 37 10.67 -10.77 -21.60
N THR A 38 9.39 -11.04 -21.85
CA THR A 38 8.37 -11.10 -20.80
C THR A 38 8.69 -12.21 -19.78
N ALA A 39 8.93 -13.43 -20.25
CA ALA A 39 9.23 -14.57 -19.39
C ALA A 39 10.53 -14.38 -18.57
N THR A 40 11.54 -13.75 -19.16
CA THR A 40 12.79 -13.43 -18.45
C THR A 40 12.60 -12.32 -17.42
N SER A 41 11.83 -11.28 -17.73
CA SER A 41 11.46 -10.22 -16.80
C SER A 41 10.68 -10.77 -15.60
N ASP A 42 9.69 -11.63 -15.86
CA ASP A 42 8.89 -12.29 -14.82
C ASP A 42 9.75 -13.11 -13.88
N LEU A 43 10.69 -13.89 -14.42
CA LEU A 43 11.63 -14.67 -13.62
C LEU A 43 12.51 -13.78 -12.74
N ILE A 44 13.04 -12.69 -13.29
CA ILE A 44 13.88 -11.75 -12.53
C ILE A 44 13.07 -11.10 -11.40
N ASN A 45 11.83 -10.69 -11.69
CA ASN A 45 10.96 -10.06 -10.71
C ASN A 45 10.56 -11.05 -9.61
N GLU A 46 10.28 -12.30 -9.98
CA GLU A 46 10.05 -13.37 -9.02
C GLU A 46 11.23 -13.59 -8.08
N ILE A 47 12.46 -13.69 -8.60
CA ILE A 47 13.66 -13.86 -7.75
C ILE A 47 13.81 -12.69 -6.77
N LYS A 48 13.56 -11.46 -7.21
CA LYS A 48 13.56 -10.28 -6.31
C LYS A 48 12.49 -10.39 -5.23
N MET A 49 11.28 -10.79 -5.62
CA MET A 49 10.15 -10.94 -4.71
C MET A 49 10.40 -12.03 -3.66
N GLU A 50 10.94 -13.18 -4.06
CA GLU A 50 11.33 -14.26 -3.16
C GLU A 50 12.37 -13.81 -2.14
N ALA A 51 13.41 -13.11 -2.59
CA ALA A 51 14.45 -12.59 -1.72
C ALA A 51 13.93 -11.53 -0.73
N HIS A 52 13.06 -10.64 -1.20
CA HIS A 52 12.54 -9.54 -0.39
C HIS A 52 11.54 -10.02 0.66
N HIS A 53 10.64 -10.93 0.27
CA HIS A 53 9.55 -11.42 1.12
C HIS A 53 9.89 -12.73 1.84
N ASN A 54 11.06 -13.33 1.56
CA ASN A 54 11.46 -14.65 2.04
C ASN A 54 10.37 -15.70 1.74
N VAL A 55 10.09 -15.82 0.46
CA VAL A 55 9.08 -16.69 -0.12
C VAL A 55 9.75 -17.53 -1.21
N ILE A 56 9.23 -18.72 -1.50
CA ILE A 56 9.70 -19.60 -2.58
C ILE A 56 8.51 -19.85 -3.50
N VAL A 57 8.66 -19.54 -4.77
CA VAL A 57 7.66 -19.78 -5.82
C VAL A 57 7.97 -21.12 -6.45
N ASN A 58 7.04 -22.06 -6.30
CA ASN A 58 7.20 -23.41 -6.82
C ASN A 58 6.67 -23.50 -8.24
N ARG A 59 7.52 -23.97 -9.17
CA ARG A 59 7.14 -24.26 -10.55
C ARG A 59 7.11 -25.76 -10.82
N ASN A 60 6.18 -26.18 -11.67
CA ASN A 60 6.20 -27.53 -12.24
C ASN A 60 7.34 -27.68 -13.27
N LYS A 61 7.51 -28.88 -13.83
CA LYS A 61 8.52 -29.17 -14.86
C LYS A 61 8.35 -28.34 -16.14
N SER A 62 7.13 -27.88 -16.42
CA SER A 62 6.78 -27.06 -17.59
C SER A 62 7.01 -25.56 -17.36
N GLY A 63 7.46 -25.15 -16.17
CA GLY A 63 7.69 -23.74 -15.83
C GLY A 63 6.45 -22.98 -15.35
N VAL A 64 5.31 -23.66 -15.17
CA VAL A 64 4.07 -23.06 -14.66
C VAL A 64 4.12 -22.99 -13.13
N VAL A 65 3.72 -21.84 -12.58
CA VAL A 65 3.67 -21.61 -11.13
C VAL A 65 2.55 -22.46 -10.52
N MET A 66 2.92 -23.33 -9.57
CA MET A 66 1.97 -24.18 -8.85
C MET A 66 1.52 -23.56 -7.53
N GLY A 67 2.35 -22.72 -6.93
CA GLY A 67 2.05 -22.15 -5.63
C GLY A 67 3.24 -21.48 -4.98
N VAL A 68 2.99 -20.96 -3.78
CA VAL A 68 3.91 -20.10 -3.06
C VAL A 68 4.09 -20.66 -1.65
N GLN A 69 5.33 -20.83 -1.22
CA GLN A 69 5.70 -21.37 0.09
C GLN A 69 6.59 -20.39 0.86
N LYS A 70 6.58 -20.49 2.18
CA LYS A 70 7.43 -19.66 3.03
C LYS A 70 8.88 -20.13 2.94
N GLY A 71 9.78 -19.20 2.67
CA GLY A 71 11.22 -19.49 2.59
C GLY A 71 11.84 -19.82 3.96
N ASN A 72 12.89 -20.62 3.93
CA ASN A 72 13.67 -20.94 5.12
C ASN A 72 14.36 -19.68 5.67
N LYS A 73 14.03 -19.30 6.91
CA LYS A 73 14.57 -18.09 7.56
C LYS A 73 16.10 -18.04 7.55
N LYS A 74 16.79 -19.18 7.54
CA LYS A 74 18.27 -19.28 7.54
C LYS A 74 18.91 -18.76 6.26
N ASN A 75 18.20 -18.78 5.13
CA ASN A 75 18.69 -18.30 3.82
C ASN A 75 18.46 -16.79 3.59
N ILE A 76 17.92 -16.07 4.56
CA ILE A 76 17.70 -14.63 4.44
C ILE A 76 19.00 -13.89 4.78
N ASP A 77 19.42 -12.96 3.92
CA ASP A 77 20.53 -12.06 4.19
C ASP A 77 20.36 -11.31 5.53
N ALA A 78 21.46 -11.05 6.22
CA ALA A 78 21.50 -10.44 7.54
C ALA A 78 20.84 -9.05 7.53
N ALA A 79 21.00 -8.27 6.45
CA ALA A 79 20.37 -6.96 6.32
C ALA A 79 18.85 -7.04 6.23
N THR A 80 18.33 -7.98 5.43
CA THR A 80 16.88 -8.22 5.29
C THR A 80 16.29 -8.75 6.60
N ARG A 81 16.97 -9.65 7.30
CA ARG A 81 16.58 -10.10 8.65
C ARG A 81 16.46 -8.94 9.64
N ARG A 82 17.41 -8.00 9.64
CA ARG A 82 17.34 -6.81 10.53
C ARG A 82 16.15 -5.92 10.20
N LYS A 83 15.89 -5.66 8.91
CA LYS A 83 14.73 -4.86 8.47
C LYS A 83 13.41 -5.46 8.93
N ILE A 84 13.24 -6.78 8.77
CA ILE A 84 12.04 -7.51 9.22
C ILE A 84 11.90 -7.43 10.74
N ARG A 85 12.97 -7.64 11.51
CA ARG A 85 12.91 -7.51 12.98
C ARG A 85 12.51 -6.11 13.40
N LYS A 86 13.08 -5.09 12.76
CA LYS A 86 12.79 -3.69 13.06
C LYS A 86 11.35 -3.32 12.72
N SER A 87 10.84 -3.73 11.56
CA SER A 87 9.43 -3.45 11.20
C SER A 87 8.45 -4.13 12.14
N VAL A 88 8.74 -5.37 12.56
CA VAL A 88 7.94 -6.08 13.57
C VAL A 88 8.02 -5.36 14.92
N GLN A 89 9.20 -4.94 15.35
CA GLN A 89 9.37 -4.19 16.60
C GLN A 89 8.64 -2.84 16.57
N ASP A 90 8.75 -2.10 15.48
CA ASP A 90 8.07 -0.81 15.29
C ASP A 90 6.54 -0.98 15.28
N PHE A 91 6.02 -2.07 14.71
CA PHE A 91 4.60 -2.43 14.78
C PHE A 91 4.13 -2.71 16.22
N HIS A 92 4.87 -3.53 16.98
CA HIS A 92 4.53 -3.83 18.39
C HIS A 92 4.61 -2.60 19.29
N LEU A 93 5.53 -1.67 18.99
CA LEU A 93 5.67 -0.40 19.70
C LEU A 93 4.65 0.65 19.23
N GLY A 94 3.74 0.32 18.30
CA GLY A 94 2.75 1.26 17.77
C GLY A 94 3.36 2.45 17.02
N LYS A 95 4.63 2.35 16.61
CA LYS A 95 5.34 3.40 15.87
C LYS A 95 4.82 3.42 14.45
N LYS A 96 3.81 4.26 14.21
CA LYS A 96 3.41 4.60 12.85
C LYS A 96 4.57 5.35 12.18
N PRO A 97 4.79 5.17 10.87
CA PRO A 97 5.70 6.05 10.15
C PRO A 97 5.15 7.48 10.29
N ASP A 98 5.86 8.35 11.00
CA ASP A 98 5.43 9.73 11.18
C ASP A 98 5.21 10.33 9.78
N ALA A 99 3.96 10.69 9.48
CA ALA A 99 3.58 11.21 8.16
C ALA A 99 4.45 12.40 7.76
N GLU A 100 4.87 13.19 8.74
CA GLU A 100 5.80 14.30 8.59
C GLU A 100 7.22 13.86 8.19
N LYS A 101 7.74 12.76 8.74
CA LYS A 101 9.05 12.20 8.35
C LYS A 101 9.00 11.65 6.93
N MET A 102 7.89 11.03 6.53
CA MET A 102 7.69 10.52 5.17
C MET A 102 7.59 11.67 4.16
N ALA A 103 6.78 12.70 4.45
CA ALA A 103 6.66 13.88 3.61
C ALA A 103 7.97 14.66 3.50
N LYS A 104 8.75 14.76 4.58
CA LYS A 104 10.08 15.40 4.57
C LYS A 104 11.08 14.61 3.73
N LYS A 105 11.04 13.28 3.78
CA LYS A 105 11.86 12.40 2.95
C LYS A 105 11.49 12.51 1.46
N GLU A 106 10.20 12.55 1.15
CA GLU A 106 9.67 12.73 -0.20
C GLU A 106 10.07 14.09 -0.79
N LYS A 107 9.87 15.19 -0.04
CA LYS A 107 10.34 16.53 -0.42
C LYS A 107 11.85 16.58 -0.67
N MET A 108 12.64 15.89 0.15
CA MET A 108 14.10 15.82 -0.03
C MET A 108 14.48 15.05 -1.30
N LEU A 109 13.75 13.98 -1.63
CA LEU A 109 13.95 13.19 -2.85
C LEU A 109 13.60 14.00 -4.09
N MET A 110 12.45 14.68 -4.09
CA MET A 110 12.02 15.58 -5.17
C MET A 110 13.00 16.73 -5.38
N LYS A 111 13.50 17.34 -4.30
CA LYS A 111 14.53 18.39 -4.39
C LYS A 111 15.82 17.89 -5.05
N LYS A 112 16.25 16.64 -4.76
CA LYS A 112 17.41 16.02 -5.39
C LYS A 112 17.19 15.71 -6.87
N LEU A 113 15.99 15.28 -7.26
CA LEU A 113 15.62 15.08 -8.67
C LEU A 113 15.68 16.38 -9.45
N ASN A 114 15.02 17.43 -8.95
CA ASN A 114 14.95 18.72 -9.64
C ASN A 114 16.33 19.36 -9.78
N MET A 115 17.17 19.29 -8.74
CA MET A 115 18.55 19.79 -8.79
C MET A 115 19.40 19.00 -9.80
N THR A 116 19.15 17.69 -9.97
CA THR A 116 19.87 16.87 -10.95
C THR A 116 19.42 17.18 -12.39
N GLN A 117 18.12 17.42 -12.61
CA GLN A 117 17.57 17.79 -13.93
C GLN A 117 18.01 19.20 -14.37
N GLN A 118 18.15 20.16 -13.45
CA GLN A 118 18.64 21.50 -13.77
C GLN A 118 20.11 21.53 -14.24
N THR A 119 20.94 20.57 -13.81
CA THR A 119 22.35 20.46 -14.27
C THR A 119 22.53 19.81 -15.64
N SER A 120 21.48 19.22 -16.23
CA SER A 120 21.52 18.69 -17.59
C SER A 120 21.29 19.75 -18.67
N GLU A 121 20.56 20.83 -18.38
CA GLU A 121 20.14 21.82 -19.40
C GLU A 121 20.72 23.23 -19.19
N GLY A 122 21.16 23.60 -17.98
CA GLY A 122 21.82 24.88 -17.71
C GLY A 122 23.33 24.82 -17.93
N GLY A 123 23.83 25.52 -18.95
CA GLY A 123 25.25 25.75 -19.16
C GLY A 123 25.86 26.57 -18.02
N SER A 124 26.71 25.97 -17.20
CA SER A 124 27.75 26.68 -16.46
C SER A 124 28.85 25.70 -16.04
N GLN A 125 30.04 25.94 -16.59
CA GLN A 125 31.37 25.43 -16.24
C GLN A 125 31.46 24.03 -15.57
N LYS A 126 31.42 22.98 -16.39
CA LYS A 126 31.64 21.60 -15.93
C LYS A 126 33.13 21.33 -15.73
N LYS A 127 33.60 21.28 -14.47
CA LYS A 127 34.79 20.48 -14.11
C LYS A 127 34.59 19.08 -14.67
N ARG A 128 35.56 18.57 -15.47
CA ARG A 128 35.45 17.31 -16.21
C ARG A 128 35.42 16.12 -15.23
N LEU A 129 34.22 15.74 -14.77
CA LEU A 129 34.03 14.53 -13.98
C LEU A 129 34.31 13.28 -14.83
N GLY A 130 34.96 12.27 -14.23
CA GLY A 130 35.36 11.04 -14.91
C GLY A 130 34.18 10.23 -15.47
N LYS A 131 34.44 9.38 -16.48
CA LYS A 131 33.42 8.60 -17.22
C LYS A 131 32.49 7.79 -16.30
N LYS A 132 33.04 7.12 -15.27
CA LYS A 132 32.26 6.33 -14.28
C LYS A 132 31.29 7.19 -13.47
N GLN A 133 31.67 8.43 -13.15
CA GLN A 133 30.87 9.35 -12.36
C GLN A 133 29.71 9.92 -13.20
N ARG A 134 29.96 10.24 -14.48
CA ARG A 134 28.92 10.62 -15.45
C ARG A 134 27.89 9.49 -15.64
N GLN A 135 28.34 8.23 -15.72
CA GLN A 135 27.43 7.09 -15.86
C GLN A 135 26.55 6.88 -14.62
N LYS A 136 27.14 6.99 -13.41
CA LYS A 136 26.37 6.93 -12.15
C LYS A 136 25.33 8.05 -12.04
N LEU A 137 25.69 9.28 -12.43
CA LEU A 137 24.76 10.43 -12.45
C LEU A 137 23.63 10.26 -13.47
N LYS A 138 23.91 9.68 -14.66
CA LYS A 138 22.87 9.36 -15.66
C LYS A 138 21.90 8.27 -15.18
N MET A 139 22.37 7.33 -14.36
CA MET A 139 21.55 6.24 -13.84
C MET A 139 20.82 6.58 -12.53
N ALA A 140 21.25 7.60 -11.80
CA ALA A 140 20.65 8.04 -10.55
C ALA A 140 19.17 8.48 -10.68
N PRO A 141 18.77 9.33 -11.66
CA PRO A 141 17.37 9.76 -11.80
C PRO A 141 16.46 8.57 -12.12
N LYS A 142 16.86 7.69 -13.04
CA LYS A 142 16.09 6.48 -13.42
C LYS A 142 15.87 5.50 -12.26
N LYS A 143 16.82 5.43 -11.31
CA LYS A 143 16.67 4.59 -10.11
C LYS A 143 15.74 5.22 -9.08
N LEU A 144 15.84 6.53 -8.89
CA LEU A 144 14.98 7.26 -7.96
C LEU A 144 13.52 7.31 -8.45
N GLU A 145 13.32 7.46 -9.77
CA GLU A 145 12.02 7.41 -10.41
C GLU A 145 11.35 6.04 -10.24
N LYS A 146 12.10 4.94 -10.42
CA LYS A 146 11.61 3.57 -10.14
C LYS A 146 11.29 3.33 -8.66
N GLU A 147 12.03 3.94 -7.73
CA GLU A 147 11.69 3.88 -6.30
C GLU A 147 10.41 4.66 -5.97
N LEU A 148 10.15 5.78 -6.65
CA LEU A 148 8.91 6.54 -6.51
C LEU A 148 7.70 5.83 -7.15
N ASP A 149 7.86 5.19 -8.30
CA ASP A 149 6.82 4.35 -8.91
C ASP A 149 6.47 3.14 -8.05
N GLY A 150 7.46 2.50 -7.43
CA GLY A 150 7.24 1.43 -6.44
C GLY A 150 6.50 1.89 -5.18
N MET A 151 6.37 3.21 -4.96
CA MET A 151 5.62 3.81 -3.85
C MET A 151 4.18 4.18 -4.23
N GLY A 152 3.75 3.84 -5.45
CA GLY A 152 2.38 4.01 -5.93
C GLY A 152 2.05 5.46 -6.20
N ARG A 153 2.49 5.99 -7.36
CA ARG A 153 1.86 7.17 -7.95
C ARG A 153 0.41 6.79 -8.25
N ARG A 154 -0.51 7.20 -7.37
CA ARG A 154 -1.95 6.91 -7.49
C ARG A 154 -2.66 7.88 -8.44
N PHE A 155 -1.92 8.80 -9.07
CA PHE A 155 -2.46 9.90 -9.86
C PHE A 155 -1.54 10.17 -11.05
N ASP A 156 -2.15 10.36 -12.22
CA ASP A 156 -1.46 10.82 -13.43
C ASP A 156 -1.17 12.31 -13.36
N GLU A 157 0.04 12.72 -13.76
CA GLU A 157 0.39 14.13 -13.97
C GLU A 157 -0.18 14.59 -15.32
N VAL A 158 -1.30 15.31 -15.26
CA VAL A 158 -1.95 15.92 -16.43
C VAL A 158 -1.44 17.34 -16.61
N LYS A 159 -1.01 17.70 -17.83
CA LYS A 159 -0.53 19.07 -18.13
C LYS A 159 -1.70 20.02 -18.32
N PHE A 160 -1.51 21.29 -17.97
CA PHE A 160 -2.54 22.33 -18.14
C PHE A 160 -2.89 22.49 -19.64
N GLY A 161 -4.13 22.18 -20.01
CA GLY A 161 -4.62 22.18 -21.40
C GLY A 161 -5.03 20.82 -21.95
N GLU A 162 -4.62 19.72 -21.30
CA GLU A 162 -5.12 18.38 -21.56
C GLU A 162 -6.50 18.24 -20.87
N ARG A 163 -7.57 18.13 -21.67
CA ARG A 163 -8.90 17.84 -21.12
C ARG A 163 -8.90 16.38 -20.67
N VAL A 164 -9.11 16.17 -19.38
CA VAL A 164 -9.53 14.87 -18.86
C VAL A 164 -10.83 14.52 -19.58
N ASP A 165 -10.85 13.41 -20.32
CA ASP A 165 -12.09 12.89 -20.90
C ASP A 165 -13.15 12.80 -19.81
N GLU A 166 -14.36 13.25 -20.11
CA GLU A 166 -15.46 13.22 -19.15
C GLU A 166 -15.60 11.80 -18.61
N PRO A 167 -15.62 11.60 -17.28
CA PRO A 167 -15.73 10.27 -16.71
C PRO A 167 -16.94 9.54 -17.32
N PRO A 168 -16.81 8.24 -17.62
CA PRO A 168 -17.80 7.52 -18.40
C PRO A 168 -19.18 7.64 -17.75
N HIS A 169 -20.17 8.10 -18.51
CA HIS A 169 -21.54 8.18 -18.02
C HIS A 169 -22.09 6.78 -17.76
N LEU A 170 -22.36 6.49 -16.49
CA LEU A 170 -23.04 5.26 -16.08
C LEU A 170 -24.50 5.31 -16.53
N LYS A 171 -24.77 4.83 -17.74
CA LYS A 171 -26.15 4.74 -18.29
C LYS A 171 -27.01 3.69 -17.56
N LYS A 172 -26.37 2.78 -16.81
CA LYS A 172 -27.04 1.66 -16.14
C LYS A 172 -27.07 1.87 -14.64
N ARG A 173 -28.24 1.64 -14.06
CA ARG A 173 -28.46 1.71 -12.62
C ARG A 173 -27.99 0.41 -11.93
N PRO A 174 -27.40 0.48 -10.71
CA PRO A 174 -27.06 -0.72 -9.94
C PRO A 174 -28.30 -1.59 -9.68
N ARG A 175 -28.11 -2.91 -9.73
CA ARG A 175 -29.16 -3.91 -9.44
C ARG A 175 -29.65 -3.75 -8.00
N GLY A 176 -30.97 -3.88 -7.79
CA GLY A 176 -31.58 -3.94 -6.45
C GLY A 176 -31.88 -2.59 -5.78
N VAL A 177 -31.76 -1.47 -6.50
CA VAL A 177 -32.23 -0.17 -6.00
C VAL A 177 -33.64 0.08 -6.55
N ASP A 178 -34.50 0.78 -5.81
CA ASP A 178 -35.86 1.23 -6.19
C ASP A 178 -35.81 2.67 -6.75
N PRO A 179 -36.50 3.00 -7.88
CA PRO A 179 -36.41 4.32 -8.52
C PRO A 179 -36.97 5.45 -7.66
N ASN A 180 -37.90 5.16 -6.75
CA ASN A 180 -38.52 6.15 -5.89
C ASN A 180 -37.92 6.21 -4.48
N SER A 181 -36.95 5.35 -4.17
CA SER A 181 -36.25 5.35 -2.89
C SER A 181 -35.32 6.56 -2.77
N LYS A 182 -35.83 7.67 -2.21
CA LYS A 182 -35.01 8.83 -1.83
C LYS A 182 -33.88 8.39 -0.87
N PRO A 183 -32.62 8.83 -1.09
CA PRO A 183 -31.50 8.44 -0.25
C PRO A 183 -31.66 8.89 1.22
N SER A 184 -32.48 9.91 1.49
CA SER A 184 -32.77 10.38 2.85
C SER A 184 -33.67 9.44 3.66
N VAL A 185 -34.32 8.45 3.04
CA VAL A 185 -35.23 7.50 3.70
C VAL A 185 -34.49 6.23 4.13
N LYS A 186 -33.27 6.01 3.64
CA LYS A 186 -32.45 4.86 4.04
C LYS A 186 -32.01 5.06 5.49
N GLY A 187 -32.09 4.01 6.29
CA GLY A 187 -31.62 3.98 7.68
C GLY A 187 -30.11 4.15 7.75
N LEU A 188 -29.61 5.37 7.52
CA LEU A 188 -28.22 5.72 7.68
C LEU A 188 -27.82 5.43 9.12
N LEU A 189 -26.58 4.97 9.30
CA LEU A 189 -26.08 4.59 10.62
C LEU A 189 -26.28 5.71 11.66
N LEU A 190 -26.02 6.96 11.25
CA LEU A 190 -26.16 8.11 12.13
C LEU A 190 -27.62 8.39 12.51
N THR A 191 -28.56 8.28 11.56
CA THR A 191 -29.99 8.37 11.90
C THR A 191 -30.43 7.20 12.75
N GLN A 192 -29.92 5.99 12.57
CA GLN A 192 -30.23 4.85 13.45
C GLN A 192 -29.70 5.02 14.89
N MET A 193 -28.58 5.73 15.06
CA MET A 193 -27.98 6.00 16.38
C MET A 193 -28.64 7.21 17.06
N LEU A 194 -29.04 8.22 16.29
CA LEU A 194 -29.62 9.46 16.82
C LEU A 194 -31.14 9.48 16.84
N SER A 195 -31.82 8.65 16.03
CA SER A 195 -33.28 8.55 16.08
C SER A 195 -33.67 7.87 17.39
N PRO A 196 -34.61 8.43 18.17
CA PRO A 196 -35.21 7.69 19.26
C PRO A 196 -35.87 6.48 18.62
N LYS A 197 -35.31 5.29 18.83
CA LYS A 197 -36.03 4.06 18.50
C LYS A 197 -37.36 4.21 19.23
N ASN A 198 -38.47 4.09 18.50
CA ASN A 198 -39.78 3.79 19.07
C ASN A 198 -39.67 2.39 19.70
N GLN A 199 -38.87 2.27 20.75
CA GLN A 199 -38.93 1.13 21.64
C GLN A 199 -40.27 1.30 22.31
N ASN A 200 -41.19 0.39 22.01
CA ASN A 200 -42.36 0.16 22.83
C ASN A 200 -41.86 -0.38 24.19
N VAL A 201 -41.19 0.46 24.97
CA VAL A 201 -40.87 0.19 26.36
C VAL A 201 -42.19 0.21 27.11
N SER A 202 -42.42 -0.82 27.92
CA SER A 202 -43.63 -0.93 28.74
C SER A 202 -43.78 0.31 29.61
N ALA A 203 -45.01 0.68 29.95
CA ALA A 203 -45.28 1.84 30.80
C ALA A 203 -44.46 1.80 32.11
N THR A 204 -44.29 0.61 32.69
CA THR A 204 -43.48 0.37 33.89
C THR A 204 -42.01 0.72 33.68
N ALA A 205 -41.42 0.35 32.53
CA ALA A 205 -40.03 0.68 32.23
C ALA A 205 -39.82 2.20 32.07
N LYS A 206 -40.80 2.92 31.52
CA LYS A 206 -40.77 4.39 31.44
C LYS A 206 -40.83 5.03 32.83
N ILE A 207 -41.70 4.51 33.70
CA ILE A 207 -41.83 5.00 35.09
C ILE A 207 -40.51 4.82 35.87
N ILE A 208 -39.89 3.63 35.76
CA ILE A 208 -38.61 3.34 36.42
C ILE A 208 -37.50 4.27 35.90
N GLN A 209 -37.46 4.54 34.60
CA GLN A 209 -36.48 5.44 34.02
C GLN A 209 -36.66 6.88 34.51
N GLU A 210 -37.90 7.34 34.62
CA GLU A 210 -38.20 8.69 35.11
C GLU A 210 -37.87 8.84 36.60
N GLN A 211 -38.15 7.82 37.43
CA GLN A 211 -37.74 7.80 38.84
C GLN A 211 -36.22 7.93 38.97
N ARG A 212 -35.46 7.11 38.22
CA ARG A 212 -33.99 7.20 38.20
C ARG A 212 -33.50 8.58 37.76
N ARG A 213 -34.20 9.24 36.82
CA ARG A 213 -33.88 10.60 36.38
C ARG A 213 -34.07 11.60 37.52
N MET A 214 -35.16 11.48 38.27
CA MET A 214 -35.46 12.34 39.41
C MET A 214 -34.44 12.17 40.53
N ASP A 215 -34.06 10.93 40.84
CA ASP A 215 -33.05 10.62 41.86
C ASP A 215 -31.69 11.25 41.52
N VAL A 216 -31.25 11.12 40.26
CA VAL A 216 -30.00 11.73 39.79
C VAL A 216 -30.06 13.26 39.86
N VAL A 217 -31.18 13.86 39.50
CA VAL A 217 -31.37 15.32 39.57
C VAL A 217 -31.35 15.80 41.02
N GLN A 218 -31.99 15.06 41.93
CA GLN A 218 -32.01 15.39 43.34
C GLN A 218 -30.60 15.29 43.95
N ALA A 219 -29.91 14.17 43.73
CA ALA A 219 -28.52 13.99 44.17
C ALA A 219 -27.60 15.10 43.65
N TYR A 220 -27.78 15.52 42.38
CA TYR A 220 -27.02 16.64 41.82
C TYR A 220 -27.34 17.98 42.50
N ARG A 221 -28.61 18.24 42.82
CA ARG A 221 -29.01 19.46 43.56
C ARG A 221 -28.39 19.50 44.94
N ASP A 222 -28.39 18.37 45.64
CA ASP A 222 -27.83 18.25 46.99
C ASP A 222 -26.31 18.47 46.97
N LEU A 223 -25.60 17.81 46.05
CA LEU A 223 -24.16 18.03 45.83
C LEU A 223 -23.83 19.49 45.49
N LYS A 224 -24.69 20.15 44.71
CA LYS A 224 -24.51 21.55 44.34
C LYS A 224 -24.79 22.49 45.52
N ALA A 225 -25.72 22.14 46.41
CA ALA A 225 -26.03 22.90 47.61
C ALA A 225 -24.87 22.80 48.62
N SER A 226 -24.35 21.61 48.89
CA SER A 226 -23.17 21.41 49.75
C SER A 226 -21.96 22.20 49.26
N ARG A 227 -21.67 22.15 47.94
CA ARG A 227 -20.56 22.94 47.35
C ARG A 227 -20.68 24.46 47.49
N ARG A 228 -21.89 24.99 47.72
CA ARG A 228 -22.09 26.43 47.97
C ARG A 228 -21.81 26.79 49.42
N ASN A 229 -22.13 25.90 50.35
CA ASN A 229 -21.90 26.10 51.78
C ASN A 229 -20.43 25.89 52.17
N ASP A 230 -19.69 25.08 51.42
CA ASP A 230 -18.26 24.81 51.63
C ASP A 230 -17.30 25.83 50.98
N LYS A 231 -17.81 26.92 50.40
CA LYS A 231 -16.97 28.03 49.93
C LYS A 231 -16.64 28.96 51.10
N PRO A 232 -15.39 29.03 51.59
CA PRO A 232 -15.01 30.03 52.58
C PRO A 232 -15.18 31.43 51.97
N SER A 233 -15.75 32.34 52.78
CA SER A 233 -15.91 33.77 52.46
C SER A 233 -14.58 34.49 52.43
#